data_AF-A0A7U0FWW9-F1
#
_entry.id   AF-A0A7U0FWW9-F1
#
_cell.length_a   1.000
_cell.length_b   1.000
_cell.length_c   1.000
_cell.angle_alpha   90.00
_cell.angle_beta   90.00
_cell.angle_gamma   90.00
#
_symmetry.space_group_name_H-M   'P 1'
#
loop_
_entity.id
_entity.type
_entity.pdbx_description
1 polymer ?
#
loop_
_entity_poly.entity_id
_entity_poly.type
_entity_poly.pdbx_seq_one_letter_code
_entity_poly.pdbx_strand_id
1 'polypeptide(L)'
;NAGSPKLDSTGFELPKYSSRAFQAPTGWSGRFWGRTACNFDGSGSGSCATGDCGSGQVECNGAGAAPPATLAEFTLGTGGQDFYDVSLVDGYNLPVIVEASGGSGMCASTGCVTDLN
;
A
#
# COMPACT_ATOMS: atom_id res chain seq x y z
N ASN A 1 9.21 2.29 2.07
CA ASN A 1 9.06 2.52 3.53
C ASN A 1 10.41 2.44 4.24
N ALA A 2 11.48 2.99 3.66
CA ALA A 2 12.81 2.94 4.26
C ALA A 2 12.85 3.81 5.53
N GLY A 3 13.42 3.29 6.62
CA GLY A 3 13.59 4.03 7.87
C GLY A 3 12.40 3.99 8.83
N SER A 4 11.22 3.53 8.40
CA SER A 4 10.08 3.34 9.28
C SER A 4 10.11 1.98 9.97
N PRO A 5 9.48 1.84 11.15
CA PRO A 5 9.41 0.53 11.79
C PRO A 5 8.68 -0.48 10.89
N LYS A 6 9.07 -1.75 10.98
CA LYS A 6 8.58 -2.79 10.08
C LYS A 6 7.12 -3.15 10.40
N LEU A 7 6.34 -3.38 9.35
CA LEU A 7 5.08 -4.12 9.44
C LEU A 7 5.37 -5.62 9.39
N ASP A 8 4.37 -6.44 9.71
CA ASP A 8 4.47 -7.91 9.70
C ASP A 8 4.82 -8.50 8.34
N SER A 9 4.56 -7.78 7.25
CA SER A 9 4.91 -8.16 5.86
C SER A 9 5.10 -6.91 5.01
N THR A 10 5.89 -7.05 3.95
CA THR A 10 6.13 -6.04 2.91
C THR A 10 5.49 -6.39 1.56
N GLY A 11 4.82 -7.53 1.45
CA GLY A 11 4.09 -7.93 0.26
C GLY A 11 3.38 -9.27 0.43
N PHE A 12 2.18 -9.38 -0.13
CA PHE A 12 1.33 -10.56 0.02
C PHE A 12 0.33 -10.68 -1.13
N GLU A 13 -0.22 -11.88 -1.31
CA GLU A 13 -1.38 -12.10 -2.17
C GLU A 13 -2.67 -11.76 -1.41
N LEU A 14 -3.56 -11.00 -2.05
CA LEU A 14 -4.89 -10.71 -1.53
C LEU A 14 -5.95 -11.12 -2.55
N PRO A 15 -6.53 -12.33 -2.42
CA PRO A 15 -7.59 -12.80 -3.30
C PRO A 15 -8.82 -11.89 -3.29
N LYS A 16 -9.58 -11.92 -4.39
CA LYS A 16 -10.82 -11.16 -4.52
C LYS A 16 -11.78 -11.46 -3.35
N TYR A 17 -12.39 -10.42 -2.78
CA TYR A 17 -13.31 -10.50 -1.64
C TYR A 17 -12.68 -10.99 -0.32
N SER A 18 -11.35 -11.01 -0.21
CA SER A 18 -10.65 -11.27 1.05
C SER A 18 -10.15 -9.98 1.69
N SER A 19 -9.73 -10.07 2.95
CA SER A 19 -9.11 -8.96 3.68
C SER A 19 -7.90 -9.44 4.47
N ARG A 20 -6.98 -8.51 4.74
CA ARG A 20 -5.83 -8.72 5.62
C ARG A 20 -5.64 -7.49 6.50
N ALA A 21 -5.31 -7.71 7.75
CA ALA A 21 -5.05 -6.65 8.72
C ALA A 21 -3.56 -6.60 9.08
N PHE A 22 -3.08 -5.39 9.36
CA PHE A 22 -1.75 -5.12 9.88
C PHE A 22 -1.88 -4.22 11.11
N GLN A 23 -0.99 -4.40 12.07
CA GLN A 23 -0.84 -3.45 13.17
C GLN A 23 0.34 -2.54 12.87
N ALA A 24 0.04 -1.29 12.54
CA ALA A 24 1.09 -0.30 12.34
C ALA A 24 1.64 0.16 13.70
N PRO A 25 2.97 0.17 13.89
CA PRO A 25 3.57 0.69 15.10
C PRO A 25 3.37 2.20 15.22
N THR A 26 3.39 2.73 16.44
CA THR A 26 3.29 4.17 16.69
C THR A 26 4.41 4.92 15.96
N GLY A 27 4.08 6.05 15.32
CA GLY A 27 5.05 6.83 14.55
C GLY A 27 5.35 6.27 13.15
N TRP A 28 4.61 5.26 12.69
CA TRP A 28 4.84 4.67 11.37
C TRP A 28 4.48 5.64 10.25
N SER A 29 5.39 5.78 9.29
CA SER A 29 5.15 6.51 8.05
C SER A 29 5.49 5.62 6.86
N GLY A 30 4.63 5.57 5.87
CA GLY A 30 4.87 4.71 4.72
C GLY A 30 3.71 4.72 3.75
N ARG A 31 3.83 3.86 2.75
CA ARG A 31 2.87 3.72 1.67
C ARG A 31 2.52 2.27 1.40
N PHE A 32 1.31 2.07 0.92
CA PHE A 32 0.80 0.83 0.35
C PHE A 32 0.45 1.05 -1.13
N TRP A 33 0.52 -0.02 -1.91
CA TRP A 33 0.07 -0.05 -3.30
C TRP A 33 -0.36 -1.47 -3.66
N GLY A 34 -1.18 -1.60 -4.69
CA GLY A 34 -1.57 -2.91 -5.24
C GLY A 34 -0.73 -3.27 -6.45
N ARG A 35 -0.37 -4.55 -6.58
CA ARG A 35 0.25 -5.12 -7.78
C ARG A 35 -0.78 -5.94 -8.56
N THR A 36 -0.73 -5.90 -9.88
CA THR A 36 -1.68 -6.65 -10.74
C THR A 36 -0.98 -7.50 -11.79
N ALA A 37 -1.70 -8.51 -12.27
CA ALA A 37 -1.20 -9.51 -13.22
C ALA A 37 0.14 -10.10 -12.79
N CYS A 38 0.22 -10.48 -11.52
CA CYS A 38 1.39 -11.12 -10.93
C CYS A 38 1.44 -12.60 -11.27
N ASN A 39 2.65 -13.10 -11.52
CA ASN A 39 2.92 -14.52 -11.69
C ASN A 39 4.09 -14.92 -10.79
N PHE A 40 3.76 -15.53 -9.65
CA PHE A 40 4.74 -16.09 -8.71
C PHE A 40 4.70 -17.61 -8.76
N ASP A 41 5.85 -18.25 -8.72
CA ASP A 41 5.96 -19.70 -8.62
C ASP A 41 5.72 -20.21 -7.18
N GLY A 42 5.77 -21.52 -6.98
CA GLY A 42 5.59 -22.14 -5.66
C GLY A 42 6.63 -21.77 -4.60
N SER A 43 7.73 -21.11 -5.01
CA SER A 43 8.74 -20.55 -4.08
C SER A 43 8.45 -19.09 -3.72
N GLY A 44 7.40 -18.48 -4.29
CA GLY A 44 7.10 -17.06 -4.13
C GLY A 44 7.94 -16.15 -5.02
N SER A 45 8.62 -16.70 -6.04
CA SER A 45 9.49 -15.95 -6.96
C SER A 45 8.75 -15.59 -8.24
N GLY A 46 8.90 -14.36 -8.73
CA GLY A 46 8.12 -13.88 -9.87
C GLY A 46 8.10 -12.36 -10.05
N SER A 47 7.15 -11.88 -10.84
CA SER A 47 6.96 -10.46 -11.13
C SER A 47 5.51 -10.10 -11.42
N CYS A 48 5.21 -8.81 -11.44
CA CYS A 48 3.91 -8.23 -11.75
C CYS A 48 3.97 -7.27 -12.94
N ALA A 49 2.84 -7.08 -13.64
CA ALA A 49 2.78 -6.17 -14.77
C ALA A 49 2.68 -4.69 -14.35
N THR A 50 2.00 -4.40 -13.23
CA THR A 50 1.91 -3.05 -12.66
C THR A 50 2.28 -3.06 -11.18
N GLY A 51 2.88 -1.96 -10.71
CA GLY A 51 3.30 -1.78 -9.32
C GLY A 51 4.37 -2.75 -8.84
N ASP A 52 5.03 -3.49 -9.74
CA ASP A 52 6.09 -4.44 -9.35
C ASP A 52 7.18 -3.73 -8.54
N CYS A 53 7.72 -4.40 -7.52
CA CYS A 53 8.71 -3.80 -6.63
C CYS A 53 10.14 -4.25 -6.92
N GLY A 54 10.36 -5.03 -7.98
CA GLY A 54 11.68 -5.44 -8.44
C GLY A 54 12.41 -6.40 -7.50
N SER A 55 11.79 -6.86 -6.42
CA SER A 55 12.40 -7.81 -5.48
C SER A 55 12.50 -9.22 -6.06
N GLY A 56 11.74 -9.51 -7.12
CA GLY A 56 11.59 -10.85 -7.68
C GLY A 56 10.83 -11.81 -6.75
N GLN A 57 10.18 -11.29 -5.70
CA GLN A 57 9.51 -12.05 -4.65
C GLN A 57 8.12 -11.46 -4.33
N VAL A 58 7.25 -12.27 -3.71
CA VAL A 58 5.98 -11.77 -3.16
C VAL A 58 6.25 -10.64 -2.16
N GLU A 59 7.27 -10.78 -1.32
CA GLU A 59 7.72 -9.73 -0.40
C GLU A 59 8.53 -8.65 -1.14
N CYS A 60 8.25 -7.36 -0.88
CA CYS A 60 8.98 -6.26 -1.51
C CYS A 60 10.29 -5.91 -0.79
N ASN A 61 10.54 -6.44 0.41
CA ASN A 61 11.82 -6.34 1.12
C ASN A 61 12.35 -4.89 1.27
N GLY A 62 11.42 -3.93 1.41
CA GLY A 62 11.73 -2.51 1.55
C GLY A 62 11.79 -1.73 0.24
N ALA A 63 11.78 -2.40 -0.92
CA ALA A 63 11.66 -1.77 -2.23
C ALA A 63 10.27 -1.12 -2.41
N GLY A 64 10.20 -0.08 -3.23
CA GLY A 64 8.96 0.60 -3.60
C GLY A 64 8.40 0.08 -4.92
N ALA A 65 7.17 0.49 -5.24
CA ALA A 65 6.55 0.22 -6.54
C ALA A 65 7.33 0.87 -7.68
N ALA A 66 7.45 0.17 -8.81
CA ALA A 66 7.75 0.74 -10.10
C ALA A 66 6.48 1.44 -10.66
N PRO A 67 6.54 2.73 -11.02
CA PRO A 67 5.42 3.43 -11.65
C PRO A 67 5.01 2.78 -13.00
N PRO A 68 3.71 2.83 -13.39
CA PRO A 68 2.64 3.52 -12.68
C PRO A 68 2.05 2.70 -11.52
N ALA A 69 1.78 3.37 -10.39
CA ALA A 69 1.10 2.77 -9.24
C ALA A 69 0.34 3.82 -8.42
N THR A 70 -0.93 3.53 -8.12
CA THR A 70 -1.73 4.29 -7.17
C THR A 70 -1.21 4.01 -5.76
N LEU A 71 -0.92 5.07 -4.98
CA LEU A 71 -0.37 4.96 -3.64
C LEU A 71 -1.40 5.34 -2.59
N ALA A 72 -1.46 4.58 -1.50
CA ALA A 72 -2.09 5.01 -0.25
C ALA A 72 -0.99 5.34 0.75
N GLU A 73 -0.85 6.61 1.11
CA GLU A 73 0.23 7.14 1.93
C GLU A 73 -0.28 7.47 3.33
N PHE A 74 0.54 7.18 4.35
CA PHE A 74 0.18 7.34 5.76
C PHE A 74 1.37 7.90 6.54
N THR A 75 1.08 8.79 7.46
CA THR A 75 1.99 9.24 8.52
C THR A 75 1.21 9.25 9.83
N LEU A 76 1.50 8.25 10.67
CA LEU A 76 0.82 8.06 11.95
C LEU A 76 1.60 8.80 13.04
N GLY A 77 0.92 9.71 13.74
CA GLY A 77 1.52 10.53 14.77
C GLY A 77 1.93 9.73 16.01
N THR A 78 2.88 10.27 16.78
CA THR A 78 3.23 9.75 18.11
C THR A 78 2.36 10.40 19.19
N GLY A 79 1.06 10.09 19.19
CA GLY A 79 0.07 10.76 20.05
C GLY A 79 -0.43 12.12 19.52
N GLY A 80 -0.16 12.40 18.24
CA GLY A 80 -0.61 13.59 17.52
C GLY A 80 -1.61 13.25 16.40
N GLN A 81 -1.77 14.18 15.46
CA GLN A 81 -2.63 14.00 14.28
C GLN A 81 -1.99 13.06 13.26
N ASP A 82 -2.80 12.16 12.72
CA ASP A 82 -2.43 11.32 11.58
C ASP A 82 -2.72 12.04 10.26
N PHE A 83 -1.89 11.78 9.26
CA PHE A 83 -2.08 12.24 7.89
C PHE A 83 -2.12 11.05 6.96
N TYR A 84 -3.06 11.07 6.02
CA TYR A 84 -3.18 10.03 5.00
C TYR A 84 -3.81 10.60 3.73
N ASP A 85 -3.43 10.03 2.60
CA ASP A 85 -3.93 10.42 1.28
C ASP A 85 -3.84 9.25 0.28
N VAL A 86 -4.58 9.39 -0.82
CA VAL A 86 -4.38 8.56 -2.01
C VAL A 86 -3.74 9.44 -3.08
N SER A 87 -2.58 9.01 -3.54
CA SER A 87 -1.70 9.78 -4.43
C SER A 87 -1.56 9.09 -5.77
N LEU A 88 -1.67 9.89 -6.83
CA LEU A 88 -1.41 9.51 -8.22
C LEU A 88 -0.10 10.13 -8.73
N VAL A 89 0.77 10.61 -7.84
CA VAL A 89 2.07 11.21 -8.22
C VAL A 89 2.94 10.22 -9.00
N ASP A 90 2.85 8.93 -8.64
CA ASP A 90 3.52 7.80 -9.29
C ASP A 90 2.59 7.14 -10.34
N GLY A 91 1.53 7.82 -10.80
CA GLY A 91 0.59 7.31 -11.80
C GLY A 91 -0.60 6.53 -11.21
N TYR A 92 -1.35 5.86 -12.09
CA TYR A 92 -2.55 5.10 -11.73
C TYR A 92 -2.45 3.65 -12.21
N ASN A 93 -2.90 2.70 -11.39
CA ASN A 93 -3.08 1.31 -11.82
C ASN A 93 -4.35 0.64 -11.26
N LEU A 94 -4.80 1.03 -10.07
CA LEU A 94 -5.96 0.46 -9.40
C LEU A 94 -6.76 1.55 -8.68
N PRO A 95 -8.09 1.41 -8.59
CA PRO A 95 -8.88 2.28 -7.74
C PRO A 95 -8.62 1.93 -6.26
N VAL A 96 -8.38 2.95 -5.45
CA VAL A 96 -8.06 2.83 -4.01
C VAL A 96 -8.82 3.89 -3.23
N ILE A 97 -9.34 3.50 -2.06
CA ILE A 97 -9.91 4.41 -1.07
C ILE A 97 -9.30 4.10 0.30
N VAL A 98 -9.05 5.15 1.08
CA VAL A 98 -8.68 5.09 2.49
C VAL A 98 -9.83 5.69 3.28
N GLU A 99 -10.40 4.89 4.16
CA GLU A 99 -11.48 5.28 5.06
C GLU A 99 -11.02 5.12 6.51
N ALA A 100 -11.02 6.22 7.26
CA ALA A 100 -10.70 6.18 8.68
C ALA A 100 -11.89 5.61 9.47
N SER A 101 -11.64 4.62 10.32
CA SER A 101 -12.63 4.06 11.24
C SER A 101 -12.28 4.43 12.68
N GLY A 102 -13.12 5.23 13.33
CA GLY A 102 -12.84 5.79 14.65
C GLY A 102 -12.00 7.08 14.58
N GLY A 103 -11.20 7.33 15.61
CA GLY A 103 -10.43 8.57 15.74
C GLY A 103 -11.31 9.79 16.05
N SER A 104 -10.70 10.98 16.01
CA SER A 104 -11.39 12.26 16.22
C SER A 104 -10.79 13.33 15.33
N GLY A 105 -11.61 14.29 14.88
CA GLY A 105 -11.20 15.34 13.95
C GLY A 105 -11.92 15.19 12.61
N MET A 106 -11.23 15.55 11.51
CA MET A 106 -11.84 15.51 10.18
C MET A 106 -12.08 14.09 9.68
N CYS A 107 -11.07 13.20 9.81
CA CYS A 107 -11.15 11.76 9.50
C CYS A 107 -11.90 11.43 8.19
N ALA A 108 -11.77 12.29 7.17
CA ALA A 108 -12.51 12.17 5.92
C ALA A 108 -11.91 11.06 5.04
N SER A 109 -12.76 10.35 4.30
CA SER A 109 -12.29 9.41 3.28
C SER A 109 -11.54 10.14 2.17
N THR A 110 -10.50 9.50 1.63
CA THR A 110 -9.71 10.00 0.49
C THR A 110 -9.47 8.85 -0.47
N GLY A 111 -9.51 9.12 -1.77
CA GLY A 111 -9.44 8.03 -2.74
C GLY A 111 -9.49 8.47 -4.19
N CYS A 112 -9.05 7.54 -5.05
CA CYS A 112 -9.30 7.54 -6.48
C CYS A 112 -10.09 6.26 -6.76
N VAL A 113 -11.42 6.38 -6.87
CA VAL A 113 -12.34 5.22 -6.96
C VAL A 113 -12.86 4.97 -8.38
N THR A 114 -12.57 5.88 -9.29
CA THR A 114 -12.94 5.77 -10.71
C THR A 114 -11.82 5.07 -11.45
N ASP A 115 -12.17 4.20 -12.41
CA ASP A 115 -11.18 3.65 -13.32
C ASP A 115 -10.66 4.72 -14.28
N LEU A 116 -9.36 5.00 -14.24
CA LEU A 116 -8.69 5.99 -15.08
C LEU A 116 -7.96 5.37 -16.29
N ASN A 117 -7.98 4.04 -16.42
CA ASN A 117 -7.40 3.31 -17.55
C ASN A 117 -8.34 3.20 -18.76
#